data_AF-A0A1F5UG38-F1
#
_entry.id   AF-A0A1F5UG38-F1
#
_cell.length_a   1.000
_cell.length_b   1.000
_cell.length_c   1.000
_cell.angle_alpha   90.00
_cell.angle_beta   90.00
_cell.angle_gamma   90.00
#
_symmetry.space_group_name_H-M   'P 1'
#
loop_
_entity.id
_entity.type
_entity.pdbx_description
1 polymer ?
#
loop_
_entity_poly.entity_id
_entity_poly.type
_entity_poly.pdbx_seq_one_letter_code
_entity_poly.pdbx_strand_id
1 'polypeptide(L)'
;CYASSEKKTDYIEIPAYDEVKTDKKKFAEMFKTFYDNTDPITAKGLLQKHDTRYLVQNPPQPNLTTPELDAIYDLDYEREIHPYYKQKGEVRAMETIKYSITSHRGCYGECNFCSLAVHQGTTVVSRSSESIIKEAENISKRVNFKGFITDVGGPTANMYGIECKKKLKDGRCKDRRCIYPEICPKLNVKHLPQLELLRKISAIPGVKKVFIASGLRYDMIINDREFGLEYLEELVKDHVSGQLKIAPEHVTEKVTALMGKTKVGHLRKFREQFDGFNLKHKKNQFLTYYMIAAHPGCELADMKELRSFVRKELKMTPEQIQVFTPTPSTYSTLMYHTGYDPFNGKAIFVEKGLKGKREQKDVIFESAEENKYKGHGIQTGD
;
A
#
# COMPACT_ATOMS: atom_id res chain seq x y z
N CYS A 1 -19.00 13.00 11.52
CA CYS A 1 -20.25 12.34 11.96
C CYS A 1 -20.89 13.17 13.06
N TYR A 2 -22.19 13.05 13.26
CA TYR A 2 -22.91 13.71 14.35
C TYR A 2 -24.07 12.83 14.83
N ALA A 3 -24.55 13.05 16.05
CA ALA A 3 -25.73 12.37 16.58
C ALA A 3 -27.01 13.11 16.15
N SER A 4 -28.06 12.37 15.84
CA SER A 4 -29.39 12.90 15.45
C SER A 4 -30.49 12.12 16.16
N SER A 5 -31.50 12.80 16.70
CA SER A 5 -32.74 12.16 17.17
C SER A 5 -33.67 11.78 16.01
N GLU A 6 -33.53 12.45 14.87
CA GLU A 6 -34.35 12.22 13.69
C GLU A 6 -33.63 11.34 12.67
N LYS A 7 -34.39 10.45 12.04
CA LYS A 7 -33.92 9.65 10.90
C LYS A 7 -33.85 10.52 9.64
N LYS A 8 -32.69 10.55 8.98
CA LYS A 8 -32.52 11.16 7.66
C LYS A 8 -32.97 10.17 6.59
N THR A 9 -34.07 10.44 5.90
CA THR A 9 -34.70 9.52 4.93
C THR A 9 -33.88 9.29 3.67
N ASP A 10 -33.06 10.27 3.27
CA ASP A 10 -32.26 10.20 2.04
C ASP A 10 -30.89 9.49 2.25
N TYR A 11 -30.62 9.05 3.49
CA TYR A 11 -29.38 8.41 3.90
C TYR A 11 -29.54 6.89 3.89
N ILE A 12 -28.45 6.17 3.67
CA ILE A 12 -28.44 4.70 3.70
C ILE A 12 -28.38 4.26 5.17
N GLU A 13 -29.42 3.57 5.62
CA GLU A 13 -29.43 2.94 6.94
C GLU A 13 -28.57 1.67 6.92
N ILE A 14 -27.63 1.58 7.86
CA ILE A 14 -26.79 0.40 8.10
C ILE A 14 -27.25 -0.32 9.38
N PRO A 15 -26.95 -1.63 9.54
CA PRO A 15 -27.34 -2.39 10.73
C PRO A 15 -27.07 -1.67 12.05
N ALA A 16 -28.01 -1.74 12.97
CA ALA A 16 -27.97 -1.01 14.23
C ALA A 16 -26.78 -1.45 15.10
N TYR A 17 -26.30 -0.54 15.96
CA TYR A 17 -25.19 -0.83 16.87
C TYR A 17 -25.45 -2.09 17.72
N ASP A 18 -26.66 -2.23 18.25
CA ASP A 18 -27.03 -3.36 19.10
C ASP A 18 -27.02 -4.70 18.33
N GLU A 19 -27.33 -4.68 17.04
CA GLU A 19 -27.24 -5.87 16.18
C GLU A 19 -25.78 -6.25 15.91
N VAL A 20 -24.95 -5.28 15.48
CA VAL A 20 -23.57 -5.55 15.07
C VAL A 20 -22.65 -5.88 16.25
N LYS A 21 -23.02 -5.47 17.47
CA LYS A 21 -22.30 -5.80 18.70
C LYS A 21 -22.31 -7.30 19.01
N THR A 22 -23.38 -8.00 18.63
CA THR A 22 -23.55 -9.43 18.95
C THR A 22 -23.57 -10.34 17.72
N ASP A 23 -23.87 -9.83 16.53
CA ASP A 23 -23.91 -10.60 15.29
C ASP A 23 -22.80 -10.17 14.32
N LYS A 24 -21.81 -11.04 14.14
CA LYS A 24 -20.69 -10.86 13.20
C LYS A 24 -21.14 -10.76 11.74
N LYS A 25 -22.23 -11.41 11.34
CA LYS A 25 -22.79 -11.30 9.98
C LYS A 25 -23.36 -9.92 9.76
N LYS A 26 -24.12 -9.40 10.73
CA LYS A 26 -24.61 -8.00 10.71
C LYS A 26 -23.46 -7.00 10.72
N PHE A 27 -22.40 -7.26 11.48
CA PHE A 27 -21.19 -6.42 11.45
C PHE A 27 -20.54 -6.39 10.05
N ALA A 28 -20.45 -7.54 9.36
CA ALA A 28 -19.92 -7.57 8.00
C ALA A 28 -20.84 -6.93 6.96
N GLU A 29 -22.17 -7.08 7.11
CA GLU A 29 -23.17 -6.39 6.28
C GLU A 29 -23.00 -4.86 6.42
N MET A 30 -22.93 -4.36 7.66
CA MET A 30 -22.64 -2.96 7.96
C MET A 30 -21.31 -2.51 7.35
N PHE A 31 -20.24 -3.28 7.54
CA PHE A 31 -18.93 -2.96 6.99
C PHE A 31 -18.94 -2.89 5.46
N LYS A 32 -19.60 -3.85 4.79
CA LYS A 32 -19.68 -3.88 3.34
C LYS A 32 -20.41 -2.64 2.80
N THR A 33 -21.55 -2.30 3.39
CA THR A 33 -22.28 -1.08 3.01
C THR A 33 -21.44 0.17 3.23
N PHE A 34 -20.74 0.27 4.37
CA PHE A 34 -19.79 1.36 4.63
C PHE A 34 -18.69 1.41 3.56
N TYR A 35 -18.02 0.29 3.30
CA TYR A 35 -16.87 0.23 2.41
C TYR A 35 -17.28 0.56 0.99
N ASP A 36 -18.41 0.04 0.51
CA ASP A 36 -18.95 0.30 -0.83
C ASP A 36 -19.34 1.78 -1.00
N ASN A 37 -19.66 2.47 0.09
CA ASN A 37 -20.03 3.89 0.16
C ASN A 37 -18.85 4.85 0.44
N THR A 38 -17.63 4.49 0.01
CA THR A 38 -16.42 5.33 0.19
C THR A 38 -16.04 6.16 -1.06
N ASP A 39 -16.75 6.02 -2.17
CA ASP A 39 -16.49 6.77 -3.40
C ASP A 39 -17.22 8.13 -3.40
N PRO A 40 -16.51 9.28 -3.41
CA PRO A 40 -17.15 10.61 -3.29
C PRO A 40 -18.20 10.95 -4.34
N ILE A 41 -18.15 10.33 -5.53
CA ILE A 41 -19.09 10.61 -6.61
C ILE A 41 -20.44 9.91 -6.35
N THR A 42 -20.40 8.69 -5.81
CA THR A 42 -21.59 7.83 -5.70
C THR A 42 -22.08 7.64 -4.26
N ALA A 43 -21.26 8.00 -3.27
CA ALA A 43 -21.57 7.84 -1.86
C ALA A 43 -22.73 8.73 -1.41
N LYS A 44 -23.55 8.17 -0.52
CA LYS A 44 -24.58 8.90 0.22
C LYS A 44 -24.19 9.01 1.69
N GLY A 45 -24.94 9.77 2.47
CA GLY A 45 -24.74 9.73 3.91
C GLY A 45 -25.17 8.37 4.47
N LEU A 46 -24.53 7.91 5.54
CA LEU A 46 -24.90 6.69 6.25
C LEU A 46 -25.56 7.03 7.58
N LEU A 47 -26.44 6.16 8.03
CA LEU A 47 -27.18 6.30 9.27
C LEU A 47 -27.15 4.96 10.02
N GLN A 48 -26.65 4.97 11.25
CA GLN A 48 -26.67 3.80 12.13
C GLN A 48 -27.52 4.10 13.36
N LYS A 49 -28.48 3.24 13.68
CA LYS A 49 -29.26 3.37 14.92
C LYS A 49 -28.40 2.96 16.12
N HIS A 50 -28.38 3.81 17.14
CA HIS A 50 -27.73 3.59 18.44
C HIS A 50 -28.78 3.88 19.52
N ASP A 51 -29.37 2.81 20.09
CA ASP A 51 -30.48 2.91 21.04
C ASP A 51 -31.65 3.77 20.47
N THR A 52 -31.89 4.95 21.06
CA THR A 52 -32.98 5.87 20.67
C THR A 52 -32.57 6.92 19.63
N ARG A 53 -31.30 6.95 19.24
CA ARG A 53 -30.73 7.97 18.33
C ARG A 53 -30.04 7.36 17.13
N TYR A 54 -29.59 8.22 16.23
CA TYR A 54 -28.87 7.86 15.02
C TYR A 54 -27.49 8.50 15.00
N LEU A 55 -26.46 7.70 14.72
CA LEU A 55 -25.15 8.19 14.31
C LEU A 55 -25.19 8.46 12.81
N VAL A 56 -25.08 9.72 12.43
CA VAL A 56 -25.08 10.17 11.04
C VAL A 56 -23.64 10.36 10.56
N GLN A 57 -23.27 9.62 9.52
CA GLN A 57 -22.01 9.77 8.80
C GLN A 57 -22.26 10.55 7.51
N ASN A 58 -21.56 11.67 7.35
CA ASN A 58 -21.61 12.46 6.12
C ASN A 58 -20.93 11.68 4.97
N PRO A 59 -21.36 11.92 3.72
CA PRO A 59 -20.61 11.46 2.56
C PRO A 59 -19.13 11.91 2.64
N PRO A 60 -18.21 11.14 2.04
CA PRO A 60 -16.82 11.57 1.93
C PRO A 60 -16.72 12.86 1.11
N GLN A 61 -15.70 13.67 1.41
CA GLN A 61 -15.42 14.89 0.64
C GLN A 61 -15.07 14.55 -0.80
N PRO A 62 -15.44 15.40 -1.78
CA PRO A 62 -14.96 15.28 -3.15
C PRO A 62 -13.43 15.19 -3.19
N ASN A 63 -12.91 14.47 -4.19
CA ASN A 63 -11.48 14.47 -4.44
C ASN A 63 -11.05 15.89 -4.85
N LEU A 64 -9.89 16.32 -4.36
CA LEU A 64 -9.27 17.55 -4.82
C LEU A 64 -9.03 17.49 -6.33
N THR A 65 -9.19 18.62 -7.00
CA THR A 65 -8.72 18.82 -8.36
C THR A 65 -7.20 18.97 -8.39
N THR A 66 -6.57 18.76 -9.55
CA THR A 66 -5.12 18.99 -9.71
C THR A 66 -4.70 20.40 -9.28
N PRO A 67 -5.39 21.51 -9.68
CA PRO A 67 -5.04 22.85 -9.21
C PRO A 67 -5.16 23.04 -7.70
N GLU A 68 -6.17 22.44 -7.05
CA GLU A 68 -6.29 22.50 -5.58
C GLU A 68 -5.17 21.72 -4.89
N LEU A 69 -4.81 20.55 -5.44
CA LEU A 69 -3.70 19.77 -4.93
C LEU A 69 -2.38 20.53 -5.09
N ASP A 70 -2.14 21.12 -6.26
CA ASP A 70 -0.98 21.96 -6.53
C ASP A 70 -0.93 23.14 -5.55
N ALA A 71 -2.04 23.87 -5.35
CA ALA A 71 -2.12 25.00 -4.43
C ALA A 71 -1.73 24.62 -2.99
N ILE A 72 -2.08 23.42 -2.53
CA ILE A 72 -1.67 22.92 -1.21
C ILE A 72 -0.15 22.71 -1.15
N TYR A 73 0.44 22.06 -2.16
CA TYR A 73 1.88 21.75 -2.15
C TYR A 73 2.76 22.95 -2.54
N ASP A 74 2.19 23.97 -3.19
CA ASP A 74 2.85 25.24 -3.54
C ASP A 74 2.91 26.24 -2.37
N LEU A 75 2.26 25.93 -1.23
CA LEU A 75 2.40 26.74 -0.01
C LEU A 75 3.87 26.82 0.42
N ASP A 76 4.25 27.95 1.03
CA ASP A 76 5.62 28.23 1.47
C ASP A 76 5.96 27.47 2.77
N TYR A 77 6.10 26.14 2.64
CA TYR A 77 6.50 25.29 3.75
C TYR A 77 7.96 25.50 4.11
N GLU A 78 8.22 25.67 5.41
CA GLU A 78 9.57 25.77 5.97
C GLU A 78 10.44 24.54 5.61
N ARG A 79 9.84 23.35 5.51
CA ARG A 79 10.52 22.04 5.30
C ARG A 79 11.66 21.79 6.29
N GLU A 80 11.50 22.26 7.52
CA GLU A 80 12.38 21.98 8.65
C GLU A 80 11.54 21.52 9.85
N ILE A 81 12.23 20.99 10.86
CA ILE A 81 11.62 20.66 12.15
C ILE A 81 11.14 21.96 12.80
N HIS A 82 9.90 21.98 13.29
CA HIS A 82 9.39 23.11 14.06
C HIS A 82 10.31 23.43 15.26
N PRO A 83 10.67 24.70 15.52
CA PRO A 83 11.67 25.08 16.54
C PRO A 83 11.45 24.46 17.92
N TYR A 84 10.19 24.34 18.35
CA TYR A 84 9.81 23.66 19.60
C TYR A 84 10.36 22.23 19.71
N TYR A 85 10.30 21.44 18.64
CA TYR A 85 10.82 20.06 18.65
C TYR A 85 12.32 20.01 18.43
N LYS A 86 12.89 20.96 17.67
CA LYS A 86 14.33 21.06 17.43
C LYS A 86 15.13 21.22 18.73
N GLN A 87 14.57 21.93 19.71
CA GLN A 87 15.18 22.08 21.04
C GLN A 87 15.22 20.77 21.85
N LYS A 88 14.38 19.78 21.50
CA LYS A 88 14.31 18.48 22.20
C LYS A 88 15.27 17.43 21.61
N GLY A 89 16.05 17.80 20.60
CA GLY A 89 17.02 16.94 19.96
C GLY A 89 16.71 16.66 18.49
N GLU A 90 17.45 15.72 17.94
CA GLU A 90 17.39 15.38 16.53
C GLU A 90 16.14 14.57 16.18
N VAL A 91 15.48 14.94 15.08
CA VAL A 91 14.35 14.18 14.52
C VAL A 91 14.80 13.47 13.26
N ARG A 92 15.33 12.25 13.42
CA ARG A 92 15.86 11.42 12.32
C ARG A 92 14.88 11.19 11.16
N ALA A 93 13.57 11.20 11.44
CA ALA A 93 12.55 11.08 10.40
C ALA A 93 12.62 12.21 9.36
N MET A 94 13.15 13.39 9.72
CA MET A 94 13.31 14.48 8.75
C MET A 94 14.39 14.21 7.72
N GLU A 95 15.42 13.44 8.07
CA GLU A 95 16.50 13.09 7.12
C GLU A 95 15.96 12.34 5.89
N THR A 96 14.87 11.60 6.05
CA THR A 96 14.29 10.79 4.97
C THR A 96 13.26 11.54 4.13
N ILE A 97 12.57 12.54 4.70
CA ILE A 97 11.44 13.23 4.04
C ILE A 97 11.74 14.67 3.61
N LYS A 98 12.85 15.28 4.06
CA LYS A 98 13.12 16.71 3.83
C LYS A 98 13.16 17.13 2.36
N TYR A 99 13.66 16.25 1.49
CA TYR A 99 13.78 16.48 0.05
C TYR A 99 12.95 15.49 -0.77
N SER A 100 11.87 14.96 -0.20
CA SER A 100 10.89 14.18 -0.95
C SER A 100 9.84 15.10 -1.56
N ILE A 101 9.26 14.66 -2.68
CA ILE A 101 8.20 15.36 -3.40
C ILE A 101 7.03 14.40 -3.57
N THR A 102 5.85 14.81 -3.10
CA THR A 102 4.63 14.04 -3.34
C THR A 102 4.11 14.34 -4.75
N SER A 103 3.99 13.35 -5.63
CA SER A 103 3.52 13.53 -7.01
C SER A 103 2.00 13.34 -7.17
N HIS A 104 1.38 12.53 -6.31
CA HIS A 104 -0.05 12.23 -6.38
C HIS A 104 -0.60 11.75 -5.03
N ARG A 105 -1.93 11.70 -4.91
CA ARG A 105 -2.67 11.10 -3.80
C ARG A 105 -3.61 10.01 -4.29
N GLY A 106 -3.99 9.10 -3.40
CA GLY A 106 -4.86 7.96 -3.69
C GLY A 106 -4.10 6.71 -4.12
N CYS A 107 -4.77 5.56 -4.04
CA CYS A 107 -4.20 4.27 -4.44
C CYS A 107 -5.32 3.31 -4.85
N TYR A 108 -5.43 2.97 -6.13
CA TYR A 108 -6.38 1.93 -6.60
C TYR A 108 -5.88 0.50 -6.34
N GLY A 109 -4.81 0.32 -5.55
CA GLY A 109 -4.37 -1.00 -5.09
C GLY A 109 -5.40 -1.70 -4.23
N GLU A 110 -6.14 -0.93 -3.41
CA GLU A 110 -7.28 -1.41 -2.63
C GLU A 110 -6.96 -2.67 -1.80
N CYS A 111 -5.70 -2.82 -1.38
CA CYS A 111 -5.25 -4.01 -0.66
C CYS A 111 -6.07 -4.18 0.61
N ASN A 112 -6.57 -5.38 0.87
CA ASN A 112 -7.60 -5.62 1.89
C ASN A 112 -7.14 -5.28 3.31
N PHE A 113 -5.83 -5.18 3.54
CA PHE A 113 -5.22 -4.82 4.83
C PHE A 113 -4.84 -3.34 4.94
N CYS A 114 -4.92 -2.58 3.85
CA CYS A 114 -4.47 -1.20 3.78
C CYS A 114 -5.66 -0.24 3.91
N SER A 115 -5.53 0.76 4.79
CA SER A 115 -6.56 1.79 5.00
C SER A 115 -6.53 2.93 3.98
N LEU A 116 -5.55 2.96 3.06
CA LEU A 116 -5.43 4.03 2.05
C LEU A 116 -6.67 4.19 1.20
N ALA A 117 -7.31 3.08 0.80
CA ALA A 117 -8.53 3.14 -0.01
C ALA A 117 -9.69 3.85 0.70
N VAL A 118 -9.73 3.77 2.04
CA VAL A 118 -10.76 4.44 2.85
C VAL A 118 -10.34 5.86 3.24
N HIS A 119 -9.03 6.11 3.41
CA HIS A 119 -8.50 7.40 3.84
C HIS A 119 -8.27 8.39 2.70
N GLN A 120 -7.65 7.95 1.60
CA GLN A 120 -7.36 8.77 0.42
C GLN A 120 -8.23 8.43 -0.79
N GLY A 121 -9.05 7.39 -0.70
CA GLY A 121 -9.82 6.90 -1.84
C GLY A 121 -9.00 6.00 -2.77
N THR A 122 -9.72 5.37 -3.70
CA THR A 122 -9.12 4.56 -4.77
C THR A 122 -8.91 5.38 -6.04
N THR A 123 -9.25 6.67 -6.06
CA THR A 123 -9.00 7.58 -7.18
C THR A 123 -7.65 8.24 -7.01
N VAL A 124 -6.79 8.10 -8.03
CA VAL A 124 -5.48 8.73 -8.05
C VAL A 124 -5.62 10.14 -8.63
N VAL A 125 -5.28 11.13 -7.82
CA VAL A 125 -5.22 12.54 -8.23
C VAL A 125 -3.75 12.92 -8.31
N SER A 126 -3.28 13.22 -9.53
CA SER A 126 -1.91 13.66 -9.77
C SER A 126 -1.82 15.18 -9.69
N ARG A 127 -0.72 15.66 -9.13
CA ARG A 127 -0.30 17.07 -9.27
C ARG A 127 0.11 17.35 -10.71
N SER A 128 0.16 18.62 -11.08
CA SER A 128 0.72 19.01 -12.38
C SER A 128 2.23 18.75 -12.42
N SER A 129 2.75 18.49 -13.61
CA SER A 129 4.20 18.37 -13.82
C SER A 129 4.89 19.68 -13.45
N GLU A 130 4.24 20.81 -13.73
CA GLU A 130 4.72 22.16 -13.52
C GLU A 130 4.91 22.46 -12.02
N SER A 131 3.91 22.15 -11.18
CA SER A 131 4.01 22.32 -9.72
C SER A 131 5.13 21.46 -9.13
N ILE A 132 5.24 20.20 -9.56
CA ILE A 132 6.30 19.29 -9.08
C ILE A 132 7.70 19.80 -9.47
N ILE A 133 7.86 20.26 -10.71
CA ILE A 133 9.15 20.79 -11.21
C ILE A 133 9.52 22.06 -10.44
N LYS A 134 8.59 23.00 -10.27
CA LYS A 134 8.78 24.22 -9.48
C LYS A 134 9.19 23.91 -8.04
N GLU A 135 8.58 22.91 -7.41
CA GLU A 135 8.98 22.44 -6.08
C GLU A 135 10.42 21.91 -6.07
N ALA A 136 10.78 21.08 -7.06
CA ALA A 136 12.14 20.56 -7.17
C ALA A 136 13.19 21.66 -7.40
N GLU A 137 12.88 22.69 -8.19
CA GLU A 137 13.73 23.87 -8.37
C GLU A 137 13.90 24.67 -7.08
N ASN A 138 12.84 24.82 -6.30
CA ASN A 138 12.91 25.50 -5.00
C ASN A 138 13.77 24.71 -4.01
N ILE A 139 13.64 23.38 -4.00
CA ILE A 139 14.52 22.50 -3.22
C ILE A 139 15.98 22.65 -3.68
N SER A 140 16.24 22.71 -4.99
CA SER A 140 17.61 22.74 -5.51
C SER A 140 18.39 24.01 -5.14
N LYS A 141 17.68 25.11 -4.86
CA LYS A 141 18.23 26.40 -4.44
C LYS A 141 18.53 26.48 -2.92
N ARG A 142 18.15 25.48 -2.11
CA ARG A 142 18.38 25.53 -0.66
C ARG A 142 19.86 25.32 -0.32
N VAL A 143 20.36 26.12 0.64
CA VAL A 143 21.78 26.13 1.08
C VAL A 143 22.32 24.74 1.43
N ASN A 144 21.50 23.88 2.04
CA ASN A 144 21.90 22.55 2.51
C ASN A 144 21.50 21.42 1.56
N PHE A 145 21.10 21.73 0.32
CA PHE A 145 20.74 20.71 -0.66
C PHE A 145 22.00 20.08 -1.27
N LYS A 146 22.11 18.75 -1.14
CA LYS A 146 23.29 18.00 -1.60
C LYS A 146 23.19 17.50 -3.05
N GLY A 147 22.10 17.83 -3.74
CA GLY A 147 21.80 17.37 -5.09
C GLY A 147 20.93 16.11 -5.17
N PHE A 148 20.30 15.68 -4.08
CA PHE A 148 19.51 14.45 -4.04
C PHE A 148 18.06 14.73 -3.67
N ILE A 149 17.16 14.52 -4.62
CA ILE A 149 15.72 14.41 -4.32
C ILE A 149 15.50 13.00 -3.78
N THR A 150 15.03 12.88 -2.53
CA THR A 150 15.05 11.62 -1.78
C THR A 150 13.91 10.67 -2.14
N ASP A 151 12.81 11.21 -2.67
CA ASP A 151 11.69 10.44 -3.21
C ASP A 151 10.84 11.31 -4.14
N VAL A 152 10.29 10.74 -5.20
CA VAL A 152 9.23 11.36 -6.02
C VAL A 152 8.10 10.35 -6.19
N GLY A 153 7.02 10.51 -5.44
CA GLY A 153 6.00 9.46 -5.39
C GLY A 153 4.74 9.83 -4.64
N GLY A 154 3.94 8.82 -4.33
CA GLY A 154 2.74 8.93 -3.52
C GLY A 154 2.62 7.69 -2.65
N PRO A 155 1.40 7.29 -2.25
CA PRO A 155 1.21 6.05 -1.51
C PRO A 155 1.77 4.81 -2.23
N THR A 156 1.81 4.83 -3.56
CA THR A 156 2.58 3.92 -4.40
C THR A 156 3.24 4.75 -5.49
N ALA A 157 4.56 4.72 -5.61
CA ALA A 157 5.27 5.66 -6.47
C ALA A 157 4.79 5.61 -7.93
N ASN A 158 4.52 4.42 -8.49
CA ASN A 158 4.22 4.24 -9.91
C ASN A 158 2.76 4.35 -10.34
N MET A 159 1.99 5.21 -9.69
CA MET A 159 0.61 5.52 -10.10
C MET A 159 0.44 6.92 -10.69
N TYR A 160 1.50 7.74 -10.72
CA TYR A 160 1.41 9.10 -11.25
C TYR A 160 0.97 9.12 -12.72
N GLY A 161 -0.06 9.94 -13.01
CA GLY A 161 -0.61 10.11 -14.35
C GLY A 161 -1.49 8.96 -14.85
N ILE A 162 -1.73 7.93 -14.03
CA ILE A 162 -2.55 6.76 -14.42
C ILE A 162 -3.93 6.85 -13.78
N GLU A 163 -4.96 7.02 -14.61
CA GLU A 163 -6.34 6.97 -14.13
C GLU A 163 -7.36 6.60 -15.22
N CYS A 164 -8.46 5.98 -14.79
CA CYS A 164 -9.59 5.57 -15.59
C CYS A 164 -10.59 6.72 -15.79
N LYS A 165 -10.81 7.11 -17.06
CA LYS A 165 -11.78 8.17 -17.43
C LYS A 165 -13.20 7.91 -16.92
N LYS A 166 -13.66 6.65 -16.94
CA LYS A 166 -14.97 6.27 -16.37
C LYS A 166 -15.02 6.56 -14.89
N LYS A 167 -13.95 6.26 -14.15
CA LYS A 167 -13.91 6.44 -12.70
C LYS A 167 -13.98 7.91 -12.31
N LEU A 168 -13.30 8.76 -13.07
CA LEU A 168 -13.33 10.22 -12.86
C LEU A 168 -14.71 10.83 -13.11
N LYS A 169 -15.48 10.28 -14.06
CA LYS A 169 -16.81 10.81 -14.42
C LYS A 169 -17.95 10.22 -13.58
N ASP A 170 -17.98 8.89 -13.46
CA ASP A 170 -19.13 8.13 -12.98
C ASP A 170 -18.84 7.37 -11.67
N GLY A 171 -17.72 7.67 -11.00
CA GLY A 171 -17.28 6.96 -9.80
C GLY A 171 -16.72 5.58 -10.07
N ARG A 172 -16.28 4.89 -9.01
CA ARG A 172 -15.67 3.55 -9.14
C ARG A 172 -16.67 2.49 -9.62
N CYS A 173 -16.15 1.37 -10.11
CA CYS A 173 -16.98 0.21 -10.45
C CYS A 173 -17.45 -0.47 -9.16
N LYS A 174 -18.73 -0.87 -9.09
CA LYS A 174 -19.30 -1.56 -7.93
C LYS A 174 -18.72 -2.97 -7.76
N ASP A 175 -18.62 -3.71 -8.86
CA ASP A 175 -18.30 -5.14 -8.84
C ASP A 175 -16.90 -5.46 -9.39
N ARG A 176 -16.03 -4.44 -9.52
CA ARG A 176 -14.69 -4.62 -10.09
C ARG A 176 -13.67 -3.71 -9.42
N ARG A 177 -12.57 -4.33 -9.00
CA ARG A 177 -11.36 -3.64 -8.51
C ARG A 177 -10.41 -3.36 -9.69
N CYS A 178 -9.61 -2.31 -9.59
CA CYS A 178 -8.83 -1.85 -10.74
C CYS A 178 -7.63 -2.75 -11.08
N ILE A 179 -6.96 -3.31 -10.05
CA ILE A 179 -5.74 -4.11 -10.21
C ILE A 179 -5.77 -5.45 -9.47
N TYR A 180 -6.97 -5.97 -9.22
CA TYR A 180 -7.17 -7.30 -8.63
C TYR A 180 -8.49 -7.92 -9.15
N PRO A 181 -8.54 -9.23 -9.43
CA PRO A 181 -7.43 -10.20 -9.42
C PRO A 181 -6.43 -9.98 -10.56
N GLU A 182 -6.88 -9.37 -11.65
CA GLU A 182 -6.07 -8.96 -12.80
C GLU A 182 -6.25 -7.47 -13.06
N ILE A 183 -5.30 -6.87 -13.76
CA ILE A 183 -5.38 -5.43 -14.09
C ILE A 183 -6.49 -5.18 -15.10
N CYS A 184 -7.35 -4.22 -14.77
CA CYS A 184 -8.45 -3.81 -15.63
C CYS A 184 -7.89 -3.18 -16.93
N PRO A 185 -8.25 -3.67 -18.12
CA PRO A 185 -7.74 -3.13 -19.38
C PRO A 185 -8.16 -1.67 -19.60
N LYS A 186 -9.26 -1.22 -18.99
CA LYS A 186 -9.73 0.17 -19.06
C LYS A 186 -8.94 1.14 -18.18
N LEU A 187 -8.10 0.66 -17.26
CA LEU A 187 -7.23 1.52 -16.45
C LEU A 187 -6.11 2.15 -17.32
N ASN A 188 -5.75 1.50 -18.44
CA ASN A 188 -4.72 1.96 -19.36
C ASN A 188 -3.41 2.32 -18.64
N VAL A 189 -2.80 1.33 -18.00
CA VAL A 189 -1.55 1.49 -17.25
C VAL A 189 -0.42 1.85 -18.21
N LYS A 190 0.07 3.09 -18.11
CA LYS A 190 1.22 3.60 -18.87
C LYS A 190 2.11 4.44 -17.95
N HIS A 191 3.39 4.09 -17.87
CA HIS A 191 4.35 4.75 -16.97
C HIS A 191 5.05 5.97 -17.59
N LEU A 192 4.81 6.26 -18.88
CA LEU A 192 5.42 7.41 -19.58
C LEU A 192 5.29 8.75 -18.82
N PRO A 193 4.12 9.14 -18.25
CA PRO A 193 4.02 10.42 -17.54
C PRO A 193 4.99 10.55 -16.36
N GLN A 194 5.20 9.45 -15.62
CA GLN A 194 6.17 9.46 -14.52
C GLN A 194 7.60 9.45 -15.02
N LEU A 195 7.88 8.68 -16.07
CA LEU A 195 9.19 8.65 -16.71
C LEU A 195 9.63 10.05 -17.15
N GLU A 196 8.76 10.75 -17.89
CA GLU A 196 8.99 12.13 -18.32
C GLU A 196 9.17 13.10 -17.15
N LEU A 197 8.38 12.94 -16.08
CA LEU A 197 8.51 13.74 -14.87
C LEU A 197 9.89 13.56 -14.23
N LEU A 198 10.36 12.32 -14.06
CA LEU A 198 11.66 12.02 -13.47
C LEU A 198 12.82 12.57 -14.31
N ARG A 199 12.71 12.47 -15.64
CA ARG A 199 13.67 13.07 -16.58
C ARG A 199 13.73 14.59 -16.42
N LYS A 200 12.58 15.27 -16.37
CA LYS A 200 12.51 16.73 -16.19
C LYS A 200 13.12 17.17 -14.86
N ILE A 201 12.81 16.48 -13.75
CA ILE A 201 13.40 16.80 -12.43
C ILE A 201 14.92 16.57 -12.45
N SER A 202 15.38 15.50 -13.09
CA SER A 202 16.81 15.19 -13.18
C SER A 202 17.61 16.21 -14.00
N ALA A 203 16.95 16.97 -14.89
CA ALA A 203 17.57 18.02 -15.70
C ALA A 203 17.71 19.37 -14.95
N ILE A 204 17.15 19.51 -13.75
CA ILE A 204 17.19 20.76 -12.99
C ILE A 204 18.62 21.05 -12.49
N PRO A 205 19.16 22.26 -12.71
CA PRO A 205 20.46 22.66 -12.17
C PRO A 205 20.55 22.46 -10.65
N GLY A 206 21.63 21.82 -10.21
CA GLY A 206 21.87 21.47 -8.80
C GLY A 206 21.33 20.09 -8.40
N VAL A 207 20.42 19.49 -9.17
CA VAL A 207 19.99 18.10 -8.96
C VAL A 207 21.00 17.14 -9.60
N LYS A 208 21.52 16.21 -8.80
CA LYS A 208 22.45 15.16 -9.23
C LYS A 208 21.73 13.83 -9.45
N LYS A 209 20.79 13.50 -8.58
CA LYS A 209 19.98 12.28 -8.63
C LYS A 209 18.59 12.50 -8.05
N VAL A 210 17.64 11.78 -8.62
CA VAL A 210 16.25 11.70 -8.18
C VAL A 210 15.97 10.27 -7.81
N PHE A 211 15.58 10.00 -6.58
CA PHE A 211 15.32 8.63 -6.12
C PHE A 211 13.83 8.32 -6.07
N ILE A 212 13.52 7.03 -6.19
CA ILE A 212 12.24 6.44 -5.80
C ILE A 212 12.48 5.58 -4.57
N ALA A 213 12.08 6.09 -3.41
CA ALA A 213 12.18 5.42 -2.12
C ALA A 213 10.82 4.88 -1.62
N SER A 214 9.72 5.32 -2.23
CA SER A 214 8.37 4.78 -2.02
C SER A 214 8.17 3.41 -2.70
N GLY A 215 7.25 2.61 -2.16
CA GLY A 215 6.95 1.28 -2.70
C GLY A 215 6.34 1.32 -4.10
N LEU A 216 6.63 0.30 -4.90
CA LEU A 216 6.12 0.14 -6.26
C LEU A 216 5.15 -1.05 -6.37
N ARG A 217 4.18 -0.92 -7.28
CA ARG A 217 3.36 -2.03 -7.78
C ARG A 217 4.02 -2.64 -9.01
N TYR A 218 4.84 -3.65 -8.77
CA TYR A 218 5.58 -4.37 -9.82
C TYR A 218 4.67 -5.01 -10.86
N ASP A 219 3.47 -5.46 -10.47
CA ASP A 219 2.47 -6.02 -11.35
C ASP A 219 1.98 -4.99 -12.39
N MET A 220 1.91 -3.71 -12.04
CA MET A 220 1.60 -2.66 -13.00
C MET A 220 2.72 -2.47 -14.02
N ILE A 221 3.98 -2.51 -13.59
CA ILE A 221 5.15 -2.40 -14.47
C ILE A 221 5.15 -3.56 -15.48
N ILE A 222 4.89 -4.78 -15.01
CA ILE A 222 4.82 -5.97 -15.87
C ILE A 222 3.66 -5.93 -16.88
N ASN A 223 2.56 -5.25 -16.55
CA ASN A 223 1.39 -5.13 -17.42
C ASN A 223 1.43 -3.93 -18.36
N ASP A 224 2.32 -2.97 -18.15
CA ASP A 224 2.58 -1.90 -19.10
C ASP A 224 3.42 -2.44 -20.27
N ARG A 225 2.73 -2.74 -21.38
CA ARG A 225 3.33 -3.32 -22.58
C ARG A 225 4.10 -2.31 -23.43
N GLU A 226 3.89 -1.02 -23.21
CA GLU A 226 4.48 0.04 -24.03
C GLU A 226 5.72 0.61 -23.35
N PHE A 227 5.61 1.00 -22.08
CA PHE A 227 6.65 1.73 -21.36
C PHE A 227 7.17 1.01 -20.11
N GLY A 228 6.61 -0.14 -19.74
CA GLY A 228 6.98 -0.84 -18.50
C GLY A 228 8.45 -1.27 -18.44
N LEU A 229 8.97 -1.79 -19.55
CA LEU A 229 10.39 -2.17 -19.66
C LEU A 229 11.32 -0.96 -19.65
N GLU A 230 10.99 0.09 -20.41
CA GLU A 230 11.77 1.34 -20.43
C GLU A 230 11.79 1.99 -19.04
N TYR A 231 10.63 2.04 -18.38
CA TYR A 231 10.48 2.56 -17.03
C TYR A 231 11.33 1.77 -16.02
N LEU A 232 11.28 0.44 -16.06
CA LEU A 232 12.09 -0.39 -15.16
C LEU A 232 13.60 -0.23 -15.42
N GLU A 233 14.00 -0.17 -16.69
CA GLU A 233 15.40 0.05 -17.04
C GLU A 233 15.92 1.40 -16.51
N GLU A 234 15.16 2.47 -16.72
CA GLU A 234 15.53 3.81 -16.23
C GLU A 234 15.52 3.89 -14.70
N LEU A 235 14.55 3.25 -14.04
CA LEU A 235 14.54 3.15 -12.58
C LEU A 235 15.84 2.54 -12.05
N VAL A 236 16.24 1.38 -12.57
CA VAL A 236 17.47 0.68 -12.17
C VAL A 236 18.71 1.52 -12.46
N LYS A 237 18.77 2.11 -13.65
CA LYS A 237 19.91 2.91 -14.09
C LYS A 237 20.10 4.16 -13.23
N ASP A 238 19.02 4.89 -12.96
CA ASP A 238 19.09 6.28 -12.51
C ASP A 238 18.35 6.62 -11.21
N HIS A 239 17.33 5.86 -10.81
CA HIS A 239 16.43 6.25 -9.71
C HIS A 239 16.45 5.33 -8.48
N VAL A 240 17.22 4.24 -8.51
CA VAL A 240 17.45 3.37 -7.35
C VAL A 240 18.81 3.68 -6.72
N SER A 241 18.82 4.12 -5.45
CA SER A 241 20.06 4.44 -4.72
C SER A 241 20.87 3.20 -4.33
N GLY A 242 20.18 2.11 -4.00
CA GLY A 242 20.76 0.84 -3.59
C GLY A 242 19.72 -0.23 -3.32
N GLN A 243 18.59 0.16 -2.73
CA GLN A 243 17.46 -0.74 -2.49
C GLN A 243 16.23 -0.29 -3.25
N LEU A 244 15.54 -1.23 -3.90
CA LEU A 244 14.22 -1.00 -4.46
C LEU A 244 13.18 -1.76 -3.64
N LYS A 245 12.22 -1.00 -3.09
CA LYS A 245 11.19 -1.52 -2.20
C LYS A 245 9.99 -2.03 -2.98
N ILE A 246 9.67 -3.30 -2.80
CA ILE A 246 8.46 -3.91 -3.33
C ILE A 246 7.71 -4.64 -2.23
N ALA A 247 6.39 -4.67 -2.37
CA ALA A 247 5.50 -5.26 -1.37
C ALA A 247 4.64 -6.34 -2.06
N PRO A 248 5.09 -7.60 -2.03
CA PRO A 248 4.28 -8.76 -2.37
C PRO A 248 3.42 -9.25 -1.18
N GLU A 249 3.84 -8.94 0.06
CA GLU A 249 3.22 -9.24 1.36
C GLU A 249 3.07 -10.72 1.72
N HIS A 250 2.82 -11.59 0.74
CA HIS A 250 2.84 -13.04 0.87
C HIS A 250 3.08 -13.68 -0.52
N VAL A 251 3.26 -15.01 -0.58
CA VAL A 251 3.48 -15.72 -1.85
C VAL A 251 2.45 -16.82 -2.14
N THR A 252 1.87 -17.43 -1.10
CA THR A 252 0.78 -18.40 -1.24
C THR A 252 -0.49 -17.74 -1.77
N GLU A 253 -1.09 -18.32 -2.81
CA GLU A 253 -2.28 -17.80 -3.50
C GLU A 253 -3.49 -17.67 -2.56
N LYS A 254 -3.67 -18.61 -1.62
CA LYS A 254 -4.72 -18.55 -0.60
C LYS A 254 -4.67 -17.25 0.20
N VAL A 255 -3.48 -16.88 0.67
CA VAL A 255 -3.28 -15.69 1.53
C VAL A 255 -3.28 -14.41 0.69
N THR A 256 -2.61 -14.39 -0.47
CA THR A 256 -2.58 -13.20 -1.33
C THR A 256 -3.96 -12.86 -1.90
N ALA A 257 -4.82 -13.85 -2.16
CA ALA A 257 -6.21 -13.61 -2.53
C ALA A 257 -6.99 -12.89 -1.41
N LEU A 258 -6.87 -13.34 -0.16
CA LEU A 258 -7.48 -12.68 1.01
C LEU A 258 -6.89 -11.27 1.26
N MET A 259 -5.64 -11.03 0.86
CA MET A 259 -5.02 -9.70 0.87
C MET A 259 -5.45 -8.80 -0.30
N GLY A 260 -6.08 -9.33 -1.34
CA GLY A 260 -6.38 -8.60 -2.57
C GLY A 260 -5.12 -8.27 -3.38
N LYS A 261 -4.19 -9.23 -3.46
CA LYS A 261 -2.89 -9.15 -4.15
C LYS A 261 -2.82 -10.17 -5.29
N THR A 262 -2.08 -9.83 -6.34
CA THR A 262 -1.91 -10.67 -7.54
C THR A 262 -1.06 -11.90 -7.26
N LYS A 263 -1.10 -12.88 -8.18
CA LYS A 263 -0.30 -14.10 -8.11
C LYS A 263 1.21 -13.82 -8.14
N VAL A 264 1.98 -14.72 -7.52
CA VAL A 264 3.45 -14.66 -7.40
C VAL A 264 4.20 -14.64 -8.75
N GLY A 265 3.57 -15.06 -9.85
CA GLY A 265 4.17 -15.03 -11.19
C GLY A 265 4.65 -13.63 -11.62
N HIS A 266 3.89 -12.58 -11.28
CA HIS A 266 4.30 -11.19 -11.56
C HIS A 266 5.58 -10.81 -10.80
N LEU A 267 5.76 -11.31 -9.57
CA LEU A 267 6.95 -11.06 -8.77
C LEU A 267 8.19 -11.70 -9.41
N ARG A 268 8.08 -12.95 -9.87
CA ARG A 268 9.17 -13.67 -10.54
C ARG A 268 9.63 -12.94 -11.79
N LYS A 269 8.68 -12.56 -12.65
CA LYS A 269 8.97 -11.84 -13.90
C LYS A 269 9.59 -10.47 -13.65
N PHE A 270 9.07 -9.72 -12.68
CA PHE A 270 9.64 -8.43 -12.29
C PHE A 270 11.09 -8.56 -11.81
N ARG A 271 11.35 -9.54 -10.95
CA ARG A 271 12.70 -9.78 -10.44
C ARG A 271 13.66 -10.16 -11.56
N GLU A 272 13.27 -11.06 -12.45
CA GLU A 272 14.12 -11.45 -13.59
C GLU A 272 14.53 -10.23 -14.43
N GLN A 273 13.57 -9.35 -14.73
CA GLN A 273 13.85 -8.11 -15.46
C GLN A 273 14.73 -7.14 -14.66
N PHE A 274 14.45 -6.97 -13.36
CA PHE A 274 15.27 -6.13 -12.47
C PHE A 274 16.72 -6.62 -12.40
N ASP A 275 16.93 -7.91 -12.11
CA ASP A 275 18.26 -8.53 -12.01
C ASP A 275 19.01 -8.41 -13.34
N GLY A 276 18.32 -8.59 -14.47
CA GLY A 276 18.88 -8.40 -15.81
C GLY A 276 19.37 -6.97 -16.07
N PHE A 277 18.56 -5.95 -15.73
CA PHE A 277 18.97 -4.54 -15.88
C PHE A 277 20.05 -4.14 -14.89
N ASN A 278 20.01 -4.66 -13.66
CA ASN A 278 21.01 -4.42 -12.62
C ASN A 278 22.39 -4.93 -13.10
N LEU A 279 22.43 -6.12 -13.71
CA LEU A 279 23.63 -6.65 -14.36
C LEU A 279 24.05 -5.82 -15.58
N LYS A 280 23.11 -5.49 -16.49
CA LYS A 280 23.38 -4.68 -17.69
C LYS A 280 24.04 -3.34 -17.37
N HIS A 281 23.55 -2.67 -16.33
CA HIS A 281 24.03 -1.36 -15.89
C HIS A 281 25.13 -1.43 -14.82
N LYS A 282 25.67 -2.63 -14.54
CA LYS A 282 26.73 -2.89 -13.54
C LYS A 282 26.43 -2.27 -12.18
N LYS A 283 25.16 -2.36 -11.77
CA LYS A 283 24.66 -1.89 -10.49
C LYS A 283 24.77 -3.03 -9.46
N ASN A 284 24.92 -2.66 -8.19
CA ASN A 284 24.90 -3.57 -7.06
C ASN A 284 23.67 -3.28 -6.19
N GLN A 285 22.51 -3.16 -6.83
CA GLN A 285 21.25 -2.86 -6.16
C GLN A 285 20.56 -4.16 -5.72
N PHE A 286 19.62 -4.08 -4.79
CA PHE A 286 18.85 -5.24 -4.35
C PHE A 286 17.39 -4.89 -4.10
N LEU A 287 16.54 -5.92 -4.21
CA LEU A 287 15.12 -5.81 -3.89
C LEU A 287 14.93 -6.03 -2.39
N THR A 288 14.18 -5.12 -1.76
CA THR A 288 13.70 -5.29 -0.38
C THR A 288 12.22 -5.63 -0.42
N TYR A 289 11.84 -6.72 0.25
CA TYR A 289 10.49 -7.26 0.21
C TYR A 289 9.76 -7.03 1.53
N TYR A 290 8.62 -6.36 1.47
CA TYR A 290 7.71 -6.29 2.61
C TYR A 290 6.86 -7.56 2.67
N MET A 291 6.98 -8.29 3.77
CA MET A 291 6.24 -9.52 4.04
C MET A 291 5.37 -9.37 5.29
N ILE A 292 4.19 -9.99 5.29
CA ILE A 292 3.24 -9.97 6.41
C ILE A 292 3.02 -11.40 6.91
N ALA A 293 3.31 -11.63 8.19
CA ALA A 293 2.98 -12.87 8.89
C ALA A 293 1.64 -12.76 9.63
N ALA A 294 0.97 -13.88 9.89
CA ALA A 294 -0.26 -13.95 10.69
C ALA A 294 -1.43 -13.09 10.17
N HIS A 295 -1.49 -12.86 8.86
CA HIS A 295 -2.67 -12.30 8.20
C HIS A 295 -3.87 -13.27 8.33
N PRO A 296 -5.13 -12.81 8.42
CA PRO A 296 -6.29 -13.70 8.44
C PRO A 296 -6.33 -14.67 7.25
N GLY A 297 -6.40 -15.96 7.53
CA GLY A 297 -6.28 -17.05 6.58
C GLY A 297 -4.85 -17.57 6.39
N CYS A 298 -3.84 -16.97 7.01
CA CYS A 298 -2.46 -17.46 7.01
C CYS A 298 -2.23 -18.43 8.18
N GLU A 299 -1.86 -19.66 7.85
CA GLU A 299 -1.49 -20.73 8.76
C GLU A 299 0.03 -20.94 8.78
N LEU A 300 0.51 -21.74 9.73
CA LEU A 300 1.94 -22.06 9.84
C LEU A 300 2.49 -22.73 8.56
N ALA A 301 1.66 -23.52 7.86
CA ALA A 301 2.03 -24.14 6.60
C ALA A 301 2.30 -23.10 5.49
N ASP A 302 1.48 -22.04 5.42
CA ASP A 302 1.65 -20.94 4.46
C ASP A 302 2.96 -20.18 4.74
N MET A 303 3.31 -20.00 6.02
CA MET A 303 4.61 -19.40 6.41
C MET A 303 5.81 -20.28 6.08
N LYS A 304 5.68 -21.61 6.17
CA LYS A 304 6.71 -22.56 5.73
C LYS A 304 6.89 -22.52 4.20
N GLU A 305 5.81 -22.36 3.44
CA GLU A 305 5.86 -22.15 2.00
C GLU A 305 6.57 -20.83 1.66
N LEU A 306 6.19 -19.74 2.33
CA LEU A 306 6.86 -18.44 2.20
C LEU A 306 8.36 -18.57 2.49
N ARG A 307 8.76 -19.27 3.55
CA ARG A 307 10.17 -19.55 3.87
C ARG A 307 10.88 -20.27 2.73
N SER A 308 10.26 -21.32 2.19
CA SER A 308 10.81 -22.10 1.08
C SER A 308 11.04 -21.21 -0.15
N PHE A 309 10.05 -20.38 -0.49
CA PHE A 309 10.15 -19.42 -1.60
C PHE A 309 11.26 -18.39 -1.38
N VAL A 310 11.30 -17.77 -0.20
CA VAL A 310 12.32 -16.79 0.18
C VAL A 310 13.73 -17.38 0.03
N ARG A 311 13.97 -18.60 0.51
CA ARG A 311 15.28 -19.26 0.43
C ARG A 311 15.67 -19.65 -0.98
N LYS A 312 14.77 -20.30 -1.70
CA LYS A 312 15.06 -20.88 -3.02
C LYS A 312 15.10 -19.83 -4.10
N GLU A 313 14.12 -18.93 -4.08
CA GLU A 313 13.94 -17.95 -5.13
C GLU A 313 14.61 -16.64 -4.73
N LEU A 314 14.20 -16.00 -3.63
CA LEU A 314 14.71 -14.66 -3.29
C LEU A 314 16.17 -14.65 -2.85
N LYS A 315 16.70 -15.78 -2.37
CA LYS A 315 18.09 -15.96 -1.90
C LYS A 315 18.53 -14.90 -0.88
N MET A 316 17.59 -14.38 -0.10
CA MET A 316 17.82 -13.41 0.95
C MET A 316 16.92 -13.70 2.14
N THR A 317 17.34 -13.29 3.34
CA THR A 317 16.45 -13.29 4.51
C THR A 317 15.77 -11.92 4.57
N PRO A 318 14.43 -11.82 4.46
CA PRO A 318 13.75 -10.54 4.57
C PRO A 318 13.90 -10.02 6.00
N GLU A 319 14.59 -8.89 6.17
CA GLU A 319 14.72 -8.22 7.46
C GLU A 319 13.37 -7.64 7.94
N GLN A 320 12.44 -7.40 7.01
CA GLN A 320 11.19 -6.68 7.25
C GLN A 320 9.97 -7.60 7.13
N ILE A 321 9.78 -8.44 8.16
CA ILE A 321 8.57 -9.25 8.34
C ILE A 321 7.72 -8.59 9.41
N GLN A 322 6.57 -8.07 9.00
CA GLN A 322 5.60 -7.46 9.89
C GLN A 322 4.56 -8.49 10.31
N VAL A 323 4.25 -8.55 11.60
CA VAL A 323 3.07 -9.29 12.07
C VAL A 323 1.83 -8.45 11.74
N PHE A 324 0.83 -9.08 11.13
CA PHE A 324 -0.43 -8.42 10.81
C PHE A 324 -1.01 -7.72 12.04
N THR A 325 -1.17 -6.41 11.89
CA THR A 325 -1.77 -5.53 12.88
C THR A 325 -3.13 -5.09 12.35
N PRO A 326 -4.23 -5.46 13.02
CA PRO A 326 -5.58 -5.11 12.57
C PRO A 326 -5.74 -3.60 12.46
N THR A 327 -5.70 -3.08 11.24
CA THR A 327 -5.89 -1.66 10.95
C THR A 327 -7.38 -1.39 10.81
N PRO A 328 -7.97 -0.42 11.54
CA PRO A 328 -9.39 -0.11 11.46
C PRO A 328 -9.87 0.14 10.03
N SER A 329 -11.14 -0.17 9.77
CA SER A 329 -11.81 0.08 8.49
C SER A 329 -11.23 -0.66 7.28
N THR A 330 -10.61 -1.83 7.50
CA THR A 330 -10.06 -2.68 6.42
C THR A 330 -10.75 -4.05 6.37
N TYR A 331 -10.85 -4.64 5.18
CA TYR A 331 -11.42 -5.99 5.00
C TYR A 331 -10.64 -7.06 5.77
N SER A 332 -9.32 -6.93 5.89
CA SER A 332 -8.50 -7.86 6.67
C SER A 332 -8.80 -7.73 8.17
N THR A 333 -9.10 -6.54 8.67
CA THR A 333 -9.56 -6.40 10.06
C THR A 333 -10.98 -6.94 10.26
N LEU A 334 -11.85 -6.81 9.25
CA LEU A 334 -13.15 -7.48 9.26
C LEU A 334 -12.97 -8.99 9.37
N MET A 335 -12.18 -9.59 8.46
CA MET A 335 -11.81 -11.02 8.49
C MET A 335 -11.23 -11.43 9.84
N TYR A 336 -10.32 -10.62 10.39
CA TYR A 336 -9.73 -10.84 11.71
C TYR A 336 -10.82 -10.90 12.78
N HIS A 337 -11.73 -9.95 12.82
CA HIS A 337 -12.79 -9.87 13.82
C HIS A 337 -13.80 -11.02 13.68
N THR A 338 -14.27 -11.28 12.46
CA THR A 338 -15.38 -12.21 12.23
C THR A 338 -14.93 -13.67 12.18
N GLY A 339 -13.75 -13.96 11.64
CA GLY A 339 -13.25 -15.32 11.43
C GLY A 339 -13.75 -15.99 10.14
N TYR A 340 -14.25 -15.21 9.18
CA TYR A 340 -14.64 -15.71 7.86
C TYR A 340 -14.25 -14.74 6.75
N ASP A 341 -14.14 -15.27 5.54
CA ASP A 341 -13.93 -14.50 4.32
C ASP A 341 -15.24 -13.79 3.93
N PRO A 342 -15.30 -12.45 3.95
CA PRO A 342 -16.52 -11.69 3.67
C PRO A 342 -16.97 -11.79 2.20
N PHE A 343 -16.15 -12.30 1.28
CA PHE A 343 -16.48 -12.39 -0.14
C PHE A 343 -17.20 -13.68 -0.51
N ASN A 344 -16.98 -14.78 0.25
CA ASN A 344 -17.60 -16.08 -0.03
C ASN A 344 -18.29 -16.72 1.21
N GLY A 345 -18.15 -16.11 2.39
CA GLY A 345 -18.77 -16.54 3.64
C GLY A 345 -18.11 -17.75 4.33
N LYS A 346 -16.99 -18.27 3.81
CA LYS A 346 -16.30 -19.44 4.38
C LYS A 346 -15.50 -19.04 5.62
N ALA A 347 -15.52 -19.91 6.63
CA ALA A 347 -14.66 -19.75 7.79
C ALA A 347 -13.17 -19.77 7.39
N ILE A 348 -12.36 -18.95 8.05
CA ILE A 348 -10.91 -18.87 7.84
C ILE A 348 -10.19 -18.90 9.17
N PHE A 349 -8.98 -19.44 9.18
CA PHE A 349 -8.12 -19.42 10.35
C PHE A 349 -7.68 -17.98 10.67
N VAL A 350 -7.73 -17.59 11.94
CA VAL A 350 -7.25 -16.28 12.39
C VAL A 350 -6.42 -16.45 13.65
N GLU A 351 -5.13 -16.15 13.55
CA GLU A 351 -4.24 -16.18 14.71
C GLU A 351 -4.44 -14.94 15.59
N LYS A 352 -4.96 -15.15 16.79
CA LYS A 352 -5.24 -14.10 17.79
C LYS A 352 -4.16 -14.00 18.85
N GLY A 353 -3.53 -15.12 19.21
CA GLY A 353 -2.57 -15.21 20.29
C GLY A 353 -1.21 -14.63 19.90
N LEU A 354 -0.58 -13.88 20.82
CA LEU A 354 0.75 -13.33 20.59
C LEU A 354 1.80 -14.42 20.32
N LYS A 355 1.67 -15.56 21.01
CA LYS A 355 2.55 -16.72 20.82
C LYS A 355 2.47 -17.26 19.39
N GLY A 356 1.28 -17.59 18.89
CA GLY A 356 1.10 -18.10 17.53
C GLY A 356 1.50 -17.09 16.45
N LYS A 357 1.22 -15.80 16.66
CA LYS A 357 1.70 -14.73 15.76
C LYS A 357 3.23 -14.68 15.68
N ARG A 358 3.89 -14.83 16.83
CA ARG A 358 5.35 -14.88 16.93
C ARG A 358 5.91 -16.14 16.29
N GLU A 359 5.32 -17.31 16.56
CA GLU A 359 5.70 -18.57 15.92
C GLU A 359 5.65 -18.45 14.40
N GLN A 360 4.55 -17.95 13.83
CA GLN A 360 4.43 -17.72 12.38
C GLN A 360 5.53 -16.80 11.83
N LYS A 361 5.85 -15.70 12.54
CA LYS A 361 6.93 -14.79 12.15
C LYS A 361 8.29 -15.50 12.20
N ASP A 362 8.55 -16.23 13.28
CA ASP A 362 9.85 -16.82 13.59
C ASP A 362 10.19 -17.97 12.62
N VAL A 363 9.17 -18.67 12.06
CA VAL A 363 9.37 -19.71 11.03
C VAL A 363 10.33 -19.26 9.93
N ILE A 364 10.23 -18.02 9.47
CA ILE A 364 11.04 -17.51 8.35
C ILE A 364 12.53 -17.49 8.69
N PHE A 365 12.88 -17.33 9.96
CA PHE A 365 14.26 -17.24 10.44
C PHE A 365 14.85 -18.60 10.88
N GLU A 366 14.03 -19.60 11.21
CA GLU A 366 14.48 -20.94 11.62
C GLU A 366 15.45 -21.56 10.61
N SER A 367 16.63 -22.00 11.03
CA SER A 367 17.64 -22.60 10.16
C SER A 367 17.17 -23.95 9.58
N ALA A 368 17.75 -24.39 8.45
CA ALA A 368 17.44 -25.73 7.91
C ALA A 368 17.94 -26.87 8.83
N GLU A 369 18.91 -26.59 9.72
CA GLU A 369 19.56 -27.60 10.56
C GLU A 369 18.79 -27.93 11.85
N GLU A 370 18.00 -26.98 12.38
CA GLU A 370 17.25 -27.21 13.64
C GLU A 370 16.13 -28.27 13.51
N ASN A 371 15.71 -28.60 12.29
CA ASN A 371 14.73 -29.67 12.06
C ASN A 371 15.35 -31.08 11.96
N LYS A 372 16.68 -31.23 11.99
CA LYS A 372 17.33 -32.56 12.02
C LYS A 372 17.53 -33.11 13.43
N TYR A 373 17.49 -32.28 14.48
CA TYR A 373 17.82 -32.69 15.86
C TYR A 373 16.62 -32.84 16.81
N LYS A 374 15.38 -32.83 16.30
CA LYS A 374 14.16 -33.13 17.11
C LYS A 374 13.55 -34.50 16.85
N GLY A 375 14.34 -35.43 16.32
CA GLY A 375 13.99 -36.84 16.27
C GLY A 375 15.21 -37.67 16.61
N HIS A 376 15.31 -38.07 17.87
CA HIS A 376 15.94 -39.28 18.44
C HIS A 376 16.25 -38.95 19.91
N GLY A 377 15.49 -39.60 20.81
CA GLY A 377 15.49 -39.28 22.23
C GLY A 377 16.74 -39.75 22.96
N ILE A 378 16.91 -39.22 24.17
CA ILE A 378 17.59 -39.89 25.27
C ILE A 378 16.72 -39.63 26.51
N GLN A 379 16.14 -40.71 27.04
CA GLN A 379 15.79 -40.83 28.45
C GLN A 379 17.10 -40.86 29.24
N THR A 380 17.22 -40.04 30.28
CA THR A 380 18.05 -40.37 31.43
C THR A 380 17.25 -40.04 32.67
N GLY A 381 16.82 -41.10 33.35
CA GLY A 381 16.52 -41.05 34.77
C GLY A 381 17.81 -40.96 35.58
N ASP A 382 17.62 -40.48 36.82
CA ASP A 382 18.50 -40.43 38.00
C ASP A 382 19.92 -39.85 37.87
#